data_AF-A0A522PS87-F1
#
_entry.id   AF-A0A522PS87-F1
#
_cell.length_a   1.000
_cell.length_b   1.000
_cell.length_c   1.000
_cell.angle_alpha   90.00
_cell.angle_beta   90.00
_cell.angle_gamma   90.00
#
_symmetry.space_group_name_H-M   'P 1'
#
loop_
_entity.id
_entity.type
_entity.pdbx_description
1 polymer ?
#
loop_
_entity_poly.entity_id
_entity_poly.type
_entity_poly.pdbx_seq_one_letter_code
_entity_poly.pdbx_strand_id
1 'polypeptide(L)'
;MRKLTRGVTSKFTESDYERLESIAARAGKPIATWCRDALLALISGATPSPFQFGIMAEITATQAILIDLLCILGRDGRITTQKAQEIVDRAQNAKYKEAIELLRYAYSRAAKLRLDEAASGDHPRKEIEHDR
;
A
#
# COMPACT_ATOMS: atom_id res chain seq x y z
N MET A 1 26.61 9.29 -8.69
CA MET A 1 25.78 9.87 -7.60
C MET A 1 24.68 10.73 -8.23
N ARG A 2 23.40 10.50 -7.92
CA ARG A 2 22.33 11.41 -8.37
C ARG A 2 22.36 12.67 -7.50
N LYS A 3 22.41 13.86 -8.13
CA LYS A 3 22.43 15.15 -7.45
C LYS A 3 21.01 15.50 -6.96
N LEU A 4 20.86 15.93 -5.70
CA LEU A 4 19.62 16.50 -5.19
C LEU A 4 19.47 17.93 -5.76
N THR A 5 18.35 18.22 -6.41
CA THR A 5 18.17 19.49 -7.17
C THR A 5 16.99 20.34 -6.70
N ARG A 6 16.09 19.79 -5.87
CA ARG A 6 14.91 20.46 -5.34
C ARG A 6 14.65 20.02 -3.90
N GLY A 7 14.15 20.93 -3.08
CA GLY A 7 13.77 20.70 -1.69
C GLY A 7 12.31 21.10 -1.42
N VAL A 8 11.76 20.55 -0.35
CA VAL A 8 10.46 20.92 0.21
C VAL A 8 10.69 21.37 1.64
N THR A 9 10.08 22.47 2.06
CA THR A 9 10.20 22.99 3.43
C THR A 9 8.83 23.02 4.09
N SER A 10 8.68 22.28 5.18
CA SER A 10 7.49 22.25 6.02
C SER A 10 7.77 22.96 7.34
N LYS A 11 6.76 23.66 7.86
CA LYS A 11 6.78 24.21 9.22
C LYS A 11 6.18 23.18 10.18
N PHE A 12 6.81 23.03 11.34
CA PHE A 12 6.39 22.12 12.39
C PHE A 12 6.17 22.91 13.68
N THR A 13 5.30 22.40 14.56
CA THR A 13 5.34 22.82 15.96
C THR A 13 6.62 22.27 16.61
N GLU A 14 7.03 22.84 17.74
CA GLU A 14 8.21 22.35 18.46
C GLU A 14 8.06 20.88 18.84
N SER A 15 6.90 20.50 19.36
CA SER A 15 6.58 19.11 19.74
C SER A 15 6.62 18.14 18.56
N ASP A 16 6.16 18.56 17.38
CA ASP A 16 6.24 17.73 16.18
C ASP A 16 7.69 17.57 15.71
N TYR A 17 8.48 18.63 15.83
CA TYR A 17 9.89 18.62 15.45
C TYR A 17 10.73 17.73 16.37
N GLU A 18 10.57 17.83 17.69
CA GLU A 18 11.21 16.95 18.68
C GLU A 18 10.87 15.48 18.43
N ARG A 19 9.61 15.20 18.08
CA ARG A 19 9.17 13.84 17.75
C ARG A 19 9.86 13.32 16.49
N LEU A 20 10.00 14.15 15.45
CA LEU A 20 10.72 13.80 14.23
C LEU A 20 12.21 13.56 14.51
N GLU A 21 12.86 14.41 15.31
CA GLU A 21 14.25 14.23 15.71
C GLU A 21 14.45 12.91 16.45
N SER A 22 13.59 12.60 17.42
CA SER A 22 13.64 11.33 18.17
C SER A 22 13.52 10.10 17.26
N ILE A 23 12.64 10.14 16.26
CA ILE A 23 12.48 9.04 15.30
C ILE A 23 13.71 8.93 14.39
N ALA A 24 14.22 10.06 13.88
CA ALA A 24 15.39 10.08 13.00
C ALA A 24 16.66 9.59 13.74
N ALA A 25 16.84 10.01 15.00
CA ALA A 25 17.93 9.59 15.86
C ALA A 25 17.91 8.08 16.12
N ARG A 26 16.74 7.49 16.43
CA ARG A 26 16.59 6.03 16.58
C ARG A 26 16.90 5.25 15.31
N ALA A 27 16.71 5.87 14.14
CA ALA A 27 17.06 5.30 12.84
C ALA A 27 18.53 5.57 12.44
N GLY A 28 19.31 6.29 13.25
CA GLY A 28 20.70 6.66 12.96
C GLY A 28 20.86 7.58 11.74
N LYS A 29 19.84 8.38 11.42
CA LYS A 29 19.80 9.23 10.22
C LYS A 29 19.62 10.70 10.56
N PRO A 30 20.20 11.63 9.77
CA PRO A 30 19.84 13.04 9.82
C PRO A 30 18.34 13.22 9.51
N ILE A 31 17.69 14.17 10.19
CA ILE A 31 16.24 14.40 10.06
C ILE A 31 15.80 14.61 8.61
N ALA A 32 16.53 15.40 7.83
CA ALA A 32 16.21 15.66 6.43
C ALA A 32 16.29 14.39 5.55
N THR A 33 17.29 13.53 5.80
CA THR A 33 17.43 12.25 5.11
C THR A 33 16.33 11.29 5.51
N TRP A 34 16.01 11.22 6.80
CA TRP A 34 14.93 10.39 7.31
C TRP A 34 13.57 10.81 6.74
N CYS A 35 13.25 12.11 6.77
CA CYS A 35 12.00 12.66 6.22
C CYS A 35 11.89 12.39 4.72
N ARG A 36 12.97 12.56 3.97
CA ARG A 36 13.00 12.23 2.54
C ARG A 36 12.70 10.76 2.32
N ASP A 37 13.38 9.86 3.02
CA ASP A 37 13.20 8.42 2.85
C ASP A 37 11.79 7.97 3.28
N ALA A 38 11.25 8.56 4.36
CA ALA A 38 9.89 8.31 4.82
C ALA A 38 8.84 8.79 3.80
N LEU A 39 9.01 9.99 3.25
CA LEU A 39 8.15 10.50 2.16
C LEU A 39 8.26 9.65 0.91
N LEU A 40 9.48 9.25 0.52
CA LEU A 40 9.70 8.35 -0.61
C LEU A 40 9.06 6.98 -0.39
N ALA A 41 9.15 6.42 0.82
CA ALA A 41 8.50 5.16 1.16
C ALA A 41 6.97 5.29 1.14
N LEU A 42 6.43 6.41 1.62
CA LEU A 42 5.00 6.71 1.58
C LEU A 42 4.48 6.80 0.13
N ILE A 43 5.15 7.56 -0.73
CA ILE A 43 4.73 7.74 -2.13
C ILE A 43 5.04 6.54 -3.01
N SER A 44 6.03 5.72 -2.65
CA SER A 44 6.31 4.46 -3.36
C SER A 44 5.24 3.39 -3.09
N GLY A 45 4.28 3.68 -2.19
CA GLY A 45 3.45 2.69 -1.53
C GLY A 45 4.33 1.86 -0.59
N ALA A 46 3.80 1.47 0.58
CA ALA A 46 4.49 0.50 1.40
C ALA A 46 4.77 -0.73 0.52
N THR A 47 6.04 -0.99 0.23
CA THR A 47 6.43 -2.16 -0.55
C THR A 47 5.92 -3.38 0.22
N PRO A 48 5.11 -4.23 -0.42
CA PRO A 48 4.53 -5.37 0.27
C PRO A 48 5.64 -6.22 0.87
N SER A 49 5.45 -6.72 2.09
CA SER A 49 6.39 -7.69 2.63
C SER A 49 6.43 -8.93 1.72
N PRO A 50 7.54 -9.69 1.68
CA PRO A 50 7.60 -10.93 0.90
C PRO A 50 6.47 -11.90 1.24
N PHE A 51 6.03 -11.93 2.51
CA PHE A 51 4.89 -12.72 2.96
C PHE A 51 3.56 -12.22 2.36
N GLN A 52 3.29 -10.91 2.43
CA GLN A 52 2.08 -10.31 1.84
C GLN A 52 2.04 -10.52 0.33
N PHE A 53 3.19 -10.41 -0.33
CA PHE A 53 3.31 -10.66 -1.75
C PHE A 53 3.04 -12.12 -2.11
N GLY A 54 3.64 -13.07 -1.38
CA GLY A 54 3.42 -14.49 -1.58
C GLY A 54 1.96 -14.90 -1.35
N ILE A 55 1.34 -14.44 -0.26
CA ILE A 55 -0.06 -14.73 0.03
C ILE A 55 -1.00 -14.16 -1.04
N MET A 56 -0.79 -12.91 -1.45
CA MET A 56 -1.63 -12.31 -2.50
C MET A 56 -1.48 -13.10 -3.82
N ALA A 57 -0.26 -13.49 -4.18
CA ALA A 57 -0.02 -14.31 -5.37
C ALA A 57 -0.79 -15.64 -5.32
N GLU A 58 -0.75 -16.38 -4.21
CA GLU A 58 -1.49 -17.64 -4.08
C GLU A 58 -3.02 -17.42 -4.12
N ILE A 59 -3.53 -16.35 -3.51
CA ILE A 59 -4.96 -16.00 -3.55
C ILE A 59 -5.40 -15.69 -4.98
N THR A 60 -4.64 -14.84 -5.69
CA THR A 60 -4.96 -14.45 -7.06
C THR A 60 -4.92 -15.65 -8.02
N ALA A 61 -3.90 -16.51 -7.90
CA ALA A 61 -3.82 -17.75 -8.67
C ALA A 61 -5.03 -18.65 -8.41
N THR A 62 -5.38 -18.85 -7.13
CA THR A 62 -6.52 -19.68 -6.74
C THR A 62 -7.84 -19.15 -7.28
N GLN A 63 -8.06 -17.83 -7.21
CA GLN A 63 -9.26 -17.19 -7.77
C GLN A 63 -9.33 -17.36 -9.29
N ALA A 64 -8.23 -17.14 -10.01
CA ALA A 64 -8.19 -17.32 -11.45
C ALA A 64 -8.49 -18.78 -11.85
N ILE A 65 -7.89 -19.76 -11.16
CA ILE A 65 -8.15 -21.18 -11.37
C ILE A 65 -9.63 -21.49 -11.15
N LEU A 66 -10.21 -21.05 -10.02
CA LEU A 66 -11.61 -21.32 -9.70
C LEU A 66 -12.57 -20.70 -10.72
N ILE A 67 -12.34 -19.46 -11.13
CA ILE A 67 -13.17 -18.78 -12.14
C ILE A 67 -13.13 -19.54 -13.46
N ASP A 68 -11.94 -19.87 -13.96
CA ASP A 68 -11.79 -20.58 -15.23
C ASP A 68 -12.43 -21.98 -15.19
N LEU A 69 -12.23 -22.72 -14.09
CA LEU A 69 -12.86 -24.03 -13.89
C LEU A 69 -14.39 -23.93 -13.88
N LEU A 70 -14.96 -23.01 -13.10
CA LEU A 70 -16.41 -22.81 -13.02
C LEU A 70 -17.00 -22.36 -14.37
N CYS A 71 -16.30 -21.49 -15.10
CA CYS A 71 -16.73 -21.04 -16.42
C CYS A 71 -16.75 -22.16 -17.47
N ILE A 72 -15.78 -23.08 -17.44
CA ILE A 72 -15.75 -24.23 -18.35
C ILE A 72 -16.80 -25.25 -17.95
N LEU A 73 -16.87 -25.62 -16.67
CA LEU A 73 -17.87 -26.57 -16.18
C LEU A 73 -19.30 -26.08 -16.43
N GLY A 74 -19.56 -24.79 -16.25
CA GLY A 74 -20.88 -24.20 -16.53
C GLY A 74 -21.24 -24.17 -18.01
N ARG A 75 -20.26 -24.15 -18.93
CA ARG A 75 -20.50 -24.16 -20.38
C ARG A 75 -20.59 -25.57 -20.95
N ASP A 76 -19.65 -26.43 -20.59
CA ASP A 76 -19.43 -27.72 -21.26
C ASP A 76 -19.85 -28.92 -20.39
N GLY A 77 -20.15 -28.70 -19.10
CA GLY A 77 -20.52 -29.74 -18.14
C GLY A 77 -19.38 -30.69 -17.74
N ARG A 78 -18.19 -30.51 -18.32
CA ARG A 78 -17.02 -31.37 -18.08
C ARG A 78 -15.72 -30.62 -18.35
N ILE A 79 -14.64 -31.10 -17.75
CA ILE A 79 -13.28 -30.61 -18.00
C ILE A 79 -12.32 -31.80 -18.09
N THR A 80 -11.37 -31.73 -19.03
CA THR A 80 -10.30 -32.73 -19.13
C THR A 80 -9.17 -32.39 -18.15
N THR A 81 -8.41 -33.41 -17.74
CA THR A 81 -7.22 -33.23 -16.88
C THR A 81 -6.19 -32.32 -17.51
N GLN A 82 -5.93 -32.48 -18.82
CA GLN A 82 -5.05 -31.60 -19.58
C GLN A 82 -5.51 -30.14 -19.52
N LYS A 83 -6.81 -29.89 -19.70
CA LYS A 83 -7.33 -28.52 -19.69
C LYS A 83 -7.27 -27.90 -18.30
N ALA A 84 -7.55 -28.69 -17.26
CA ALA A 84 -7.39 -28.25 -15.88
C ALA A 84 -5.93 -27.87 -15.58
N GLN A 85 -4.96 -28.65 -16.05
CA GLN A 85 -3.54 -28.34 -15.88
C GLN A 85 -3.14 -27.05 -16.61
N GLU A 86 -3.61 -26.84 -17.85
CA GLU A 86 -3.36 -25.59 -18.59
C GLU A 86 -3.89 -24.35 -17.87
N ILE A 87 -5.00 -24.47 -17.14
CA ILE A 87 -5.55 -23.38 -16.32
C ILE A 87 -4.64 -23.11 -15.13
N VAL A 88 -4.23 -24.16 -14.42
CA VAL A 88 -3.31 -24.06 -13.28
C VAL A 88 -2.00 -23.41 -13.70
N ASP A 89 -1.37 -23.89 -14.76
CA ASP A 89 -0.07 -23.38 -15.23
C ASP A 89 -0.16 -21.90 -15.62
N ARG A 90 -1.24 -21.50 -16.30
CA ARG A 90 -1.46 -20.11 -16.68
C ARG A 90 -1.60 -19.20 -15.46
N ALA A 91 -2.42 -19.60 -14.49
CA ALA A 91 -2.63 -18.85 -13.26
C ALA A 91 -1.34 -18.74 -12.44
N GLN A 92 -0.60 -19.84 -12.30
CA GLN A 92 0.68 -19.87 -11.58
C GLN A 92 1.75 -18.99 -12.23
N ASN A 93 1.77 -18.90 -13.57
CA ASN A 93 2.70 -18.03 -14.30
C ASN A 93 2.33 -16.54 -14.18
N ALA A 94 1.05 -16.20 -14.02
CA ALA A 94 0.59 -14.82 -13.93
C ALA A 94 0.59 -14.25 -12.49
N LYS A 95 0.53 -15.12 -11.48
CA LYS A 95 0.19 -14.76 -10.09
C LYS A 95 0.99 -13.61 -9.48
N TYR A 96 2.30 -13.58 -9.70
CA TYR A 96 3.15 -12.55 -9.10
C TYR A 96 2.96 -11.18 -9.75
N LYS A 97 2.68 -11.16 -11.06
CA LYS A 97 2.40 -9.92 -11.78
C LYS A 97 1.04 -9.33 -11.36
N GLU A 98 0.04 -10.17 -11.15
CA GLU A 98 -1.28 -9.68 -10.72
C GLU A 98 -1.28 -9.27 -9.25
N ALA A 99 -0.59 -10.02 -8.40
CA ALA A 99 -0.47 -9.71 -6.98
C ALA A 99 0.18 -8.35 -6.70
N ILE A 100 1.23 -7.99 -7.43
CA ILE A 100 1.91 -6.70 -7.20
C ILE A 100 1.00 -5.51 -7.55
N GLU A 101 0.18 -5.64 -8.60
CA GLU A 101 -0.77 -4.59 -8.98
C GLU A 101 -1.91 -4.47 -7.97
N LEU A 102 -2.45 -5.59 -7.49
CA LEU A 102 -3.48 -5.60 -6.45
C LEU A 102 -2.98 -5.00 -5.14
N LEU A 103 -1.76 -5.34 -4.72
CA LEU A 103 -1.16 -4.79 -3.52
C LEU A 103 -0.91 -3.29 -3.65
N ARG A 104 -0.35 -2.83 -4.78
CA ARG A 104 -0.18 -1.39 -5.06
C ARG A 104 -1.50 -0.64 -4.96
N TYR A 105 -2.55 -1.17 -5.57
CA TYR A 105 -3.88 -0.59 -5.49
C TYR A 105 -4.41 -0.54 -4.05
N ALA A 106 -4.30 -1.64 -3.30
CA ALA A 106 -4.74 -1.72 -1.90
C ALA A 106 -4.01 -0.69 -1.01
N TYR A 107 -2.69 -0.54 -1.19
CA TYR A 107 -1.91 0.47 -0.46
C TYR A 107 -2.32 1.90 -0.80
N SER A 108 -2.52 2.21 -2.08
CA SER A 108 -3.00 3.52 -2.52
C SER A 108 -4.36 3.86 -1.90
N ARG A 109 -5.29 2.90 -1.89
CA ARG A 109 -6.62 3.07 -1.32
C ARG A 109 -6.59 3.22 0.20
N ALA A 110 -5.76 2.45 0.89
CA ALA A 110 -5.59 2.55 2.34
C ALA A 110 -4.91 3.86 2.76
N ALA A 111 -4.00 4.39 1.94
CA ALA A 111 -3.41 5.72 2.17
C ALA A 111 -4.46 6.82 2.05
N LYS A 112 -5.31 6.76 1.01
CA LYS A 112 -6.41 7.71 0.81
C LYS A 112 -7.39 7.73 1.99
N LEU A 113 -7.84 6.55 2.44
CA LEU A 113 -8.77 6.44 3.58
C LEU A 113 -8.22 7.09 4.85
N ARG A 114 -6.93 6.88 5.16
CA ARG A 114 -6.29 7.49 6.34
C ARG A 114 -6.18 9.02 6.24
N LEU A 115 -5.95 9.55 5.03
CA LEU A 115 -5.92 10.99 4.80
C LEU A 115 -7.32 11.61 4.97
N ASP A 116 -8.36 10.93 4.47
CA ASP A 116 -9.75 11.38 4.62
C ASP A 116 -10.21 11.36 6.10
N GLU A 117 -9.78 10.34 6.87
CA GLU A 117 -10.00 10.25 8.32
C GLU A 117 -9.29 11.38 9.08
N ALA A 118 -8.02 11.67 8.74
CA ALA A 118 -7.25 12.74 9.36
C ALA A 118 -7.81 14.14 9.04
N ALA A 119 -8.32 14.34 7.82
CA ALA A 119 -8.95 15.61 7.41
C ALA A 119 -10.31 15.85 8.08
N SER A 120 -11.01 14.79 8.49
CA SER A 120 -12.31 14.88 9.16
C SER A 120 -12.22 15.07 10.68
N GLY A 121 -11.01 14.97 11.25
CA GLY A 121 -10.78 14.86 12.69
C GLY A 121 -10.47 16.15 13.45
N ASP A 122 -10.50 17.34 12.84
CA ASP A 122 -10.14 18.58 13.56
C ASP A 122 -11.03 19.80 13.24
N HIS A 123 -12.00 20.06 14.12
CA HIS A 123 -12.54 21.38 14.40
C HIS A 123 -13.02 21.43 15.86
N PRO A 124 -12.17 21.83 16.82
CA PRO A 124 -12.66 22.30 18.11
C PRO A 124 -13.37 23.63 17.84
N ARG A 125 -14.70 23.64 17.97
CA ARG A 125 -15.45 24.90 18.11
C ARG A 125 -14.78 25.68 19.24
N LYS A 126 -14.20 26.84 18.92
CA LYS A 126 -13.91 27.84 19.93
C LYS A 126 -15.25 28.21 20.56
N GLU A 127 -15.50 27.74 21.78
CA GLU A 127 -16.50 28.34 22.63
C GLU A 127 -16.08 29.80 22.80
N ILE A 128 -16.91 30.68 22.25
CA ILE A 128 -16.79 32.12 22.46
C ILE A 128 -17.17 32.33 23.92
N GLU A 129 -16.15 32.48 24.76
CA GLU A 129 -16.31 33.01 26.11
C GLU A 129 -16.85 34.43 25.98
N HIS A 130 -18.14 34.59 26.30
CA HIS A 130 -18.78 35.87 26.46
C HIS A 130 -18.57 36.31 27.91
N ASP A 131 -17.55 37.14 28.15
CA ASP A 131 -17.34 37.78 29.45
C ASP A 131 -17.82 39.24 29.36
N ARG A 132 -18.89 39.50 30.13
CA ARG A 132 -19.45 40.77 30.65
C ARG A 132 -20.17 41.75 29.74
#